data_AF-A0A4Q1V7W1-F1
#
_entry.id   AF-A0A4Q1V7W1-F1
#
_cell.length_a   1.000
_cell.length_b   1.000
_cell.length_c   1.000
_cell.angle_alpha   90.00
_cell.angle_beta   90.00
_cell.angle_gamma   90.00
#
_symmetry.space_group_name_H-M   'P 1'
#
loop_
_entity.id
_entity.type
_entity.pdbx_description
1 polymer ?
#
loop_
_entity_poly.entity_id
_entity_poly.type
_entity_poly.pdbx_seq_one_letter_code
_entity_poly.pdbx_strand_id
1 'polypeptide(L)' 'MTERFERHRQPWTSEELQKLKLLAGKGMALKAIAKAMTRSEESIKDRAKLDGIGIAKLR' A
#
# COMPACT_ATOMS: atom_id res chain seq x y z
N MET A 1 18.85 -17.59 15.68
CA MET A 1 18.67 -16.13 15.74
C MET A 1 18.52 -15.63 14.32
N THR A 2 17.39 -15.01 13.98
CA THR A 2 17.27 -13.99 12.92
C THR A 2 15.91 -13.34 13.15
N GLU A 3 15.94 -12.37 14.06
CA GLU A 3 15.11 -11.17 14.09
C GLU A 3 13.72 -11.35 13.50
N ARG A 4 12.76 -11.65 14.40
CA ARG A 4 11.35 -11.35 14.15
C ARG A 4 11.33 -9.88 13.76
N PHE A 5 11.22 -9.59 12.47
CA PHE A 5 10.89 -8.26 11.99
C PHE A 5 9.65 -7.88 12.77
N GLU A 6 9.84 -7.09 13.81
CA GLU A 6 8.79 -6.35 14.48
C GLU A 6 8.22 -5.54 13.33
N ARG A 7 7.18 -6.10 12.70
CA ARG A 7 6.39 -5.42 11.70
C ARG A 7 5.90 -4.22 12.47
N HIS A 8 6.64 -3.13 12.34
CA HIS A 8 6.18 -1.79 12.59
C HIS A 8 4.97 -1.71 11.67
N ARG A 9 3.83 -2.17 12.19
CA ARG A 9 2.49 -1.84 11.75
C ARG A 9 2.39 -0.36 12.05
N GLN A 10 3.17 0.44 11.32
CA GLN A 10 2.98 1.87 11.32
C GLN A 10 1.52 2.03 10.93
N PRO A 11 0.72 2.62 11.84
CA PRO A 11 -0.70 2.74 11.63
C PRO A 11 -0.91 3.48 10.32
N TRP A 12 -1.76 2.94 9.46
CA TRP A 12 -2.16 3.64 8.24
C TRP A 12 -2.91 4.89 8.66
N THR A 13 -2.32 6.05 8.38
CA THR A 13 -3.01 7.31 8.62
C THR A 13 -4.10 7.51 7.57
N SER A 14 -5.14 8.30 7.90
CA SER A 14 -6.19 8.64 6.94
C SER A 14 -5.62 9.36 5.69
N GLU A 15 -4.52 10.10 5.85
CA GLU A 15 -3.81 10.72 4.73
C GLU A 15 -3.15 9.69 3.81
N GLU A 16 -2.50 8.67 4.36
CA GLU A 16 -1.93 7.57 3.57
C GLU A 16 -3.02 6.82 2.80
N LEU A 17 -4.19 6.60 3.42
CA LEU A 17 -5.35 5.99 2.75
C LEU A 17 -5.88 6.84 1.61
N GLN A 18 -6.06 8.14 1.84
CA GLN A 18 -6.51 9.04 0.79
C GLN A 18 -5.51 9.09 -0.35
N LYS A 19 -4.22 9.15 -0.04
CA LYS A 19 -3.14 9.11 -1.04
C LYS A 19 -3.17 7.81 -1.82
N LEU A 20 -3.33 6.68 -1.15
CA LEU A 20 -3.47 5.37 -1.78
C LEU A 20 -4.66 5.34 -2.75
N LYS A 21 -5.83 5.78 -2.30
CA LYS A 21 -7.06 5.83 -3.11
C LYS A 21 -6.94 6.77 -4.30
N LEU A 22 -6.29 7.91 -4.13
CA LEU A 22 -6.04 8.89 -5.18
C LEU A 22 -5.07 8.33 -6.24
N LEU A 23 -3.99 7.67 -5.82
CA LEU A 23 -3.02 7.06 -6.74
C LEU A 23 -3.64 5.86 -7.47
N ALA A 24 -4.43 5.03 -6.77
CA ALA A 24 -5.16 3.93 -7.38
C ALA A 24 -6.22 4.41 -8.37
N GLY A 25 -6.97 5.47 -8.03
CA GLY A 25 -7.95 6.11 -8.92
C GLY A 25 -7.32 6.74 -10.17
N LYS A 26 -6.04 7.14 -10.09
CA LYS A 26 -5.24 7.57 -11.25
C LYS A 26 -4.77 6.40 -12.14
N GLY A 27 -5.07 5.15 -11.77
CA GLY A 27 -4.62 3.98 -12.51
C GLY A 27 -3.14 3.64 -12.30
N MET A 28 -2.51 4.12 -11.21
CA MET A 28 -1.13 3.74 -10.93
C MET A 28 -1.02 2.26 -10.56
N ALA A 29 0.08 1.65 -11.01
CA ALA A 29 0.40 0.28 -10.67
C ALA A 29 0.79 0.12 -9.20
N LEU A 30 0.49 -1.06 -8.64
CA LEU A 30 0.87 -1.43 -7.27
C LEU A 30 2.33 -1.10 -6.94
N LYS A 31 3.26 -1.43 -7.85
CA LYS A 31 4.69 -1.17 -7.68
C LYS A 31 5.04 0.32 -7.64
N ALA A 32 4.35 1.14 -8.43
CA ALA A 32 4.53 2.59 -8.43
C ALA A 32 4.01 3.22 -7.14
N ILE A 33 2.84 2.76 -6.66
CA ILE A 33 2.27 3.18 -5.38
C ILE A 33 3.19 2.76 -4.22
N ALA A 34 3.74 1.55 -4.25
CA ALA A 34 4.71 1.05 -3.27
C ALA A 34 5.95 1.93 -3.19
N LYS A 35 6.51 2.29 -4.35
CA LYS A 35 7.64 3.21 -4.42
C LYS A 35 7.27 4.62 -3.93
N ALA A 36 6.09 5.12 -4.24
CA ALA A 36 5.62 6.45 -3.85
C ALA A 36 5.28 6.57 -2.36
N MET A 37 4.81 5.48 -1.74
CA MET A 37 4.47 5.42 -0.32
C MET A 37 5.61 4.89 0.55
N THR A 38 6.75 4.50 -0.04
CA THR A 38 7.87 3.83 0.66
C THR A 38 7.43 2.65 1.53
N ARG A 39 6.37 1.95 1.09
CA ARG A 39 5.79 0.78 1.76
C ARG A 39 5.92 -0.44 0.86
N SER A 40 5.99 -1.61 1.47
CA SER A 40 6.01 -2.89 0.74
C SER A 40 4.73 -3.09 -0.07
N GLU A 41 4.85 -3.69 -1.25
CA GLU A 41 3.73 -4.03 -2.14
C GLU A 41 2.68 -4.89 -1.42
N GLU A 42 3.13 -5.81 -0.56
CA GLU A 42 2.24 -6.64 0.26
C GLU A 42 1.39 -5.81 1.21
N SER A 43 1.96 -4.79 1.85
CA SER A 43 1.26 -3.95 2.82
C SER A 43 0.19 -3.09 2.15
N ILE A 44 0.49 -2.56 0.97
CA ILE A 44 -0.47 -1.80 0.16
C ILE A 44 -1.58 -2.70 -0.36
N LYS A 45 -1.25 -3.91 -0.81
CA LYS A 45 -2.24 -4.87 -1.30
C LYS A 45 -3.21 -5.28 -0.20
N ASP A 46 -2.71 -5.53 1.01
CA ASP A 46 -3.55 -5.86 2.16
C ASP A 46 -4.45 -4.69 2.54
N ARG A 47 -3.89 -3.47 2.61
CA ARG A 47 -4.67 -2.27 2.91
C ARG A 47 -5.73 -1.96 1.85
N ALA A 48 -5.36 -2.06 0.57
CA ALA A 48 -6.28 -1.85 -0.54
C ALA A 48 -7.42 -2.87 -0.52
N LYS A 49 -7.16 -4.12 -0.13
CA LYS A 49 -8.20 -5.13 0.06
C LYS A 49 -9.12 -4.79 1.23
N LEU A 50 -8.57 -4.32 2.35
CA LEU A 50 -9.36 -3.88 3.51
C LEU A 50 -10.22 -2.64 3.20
N ASP A 51 -9.71 -1.71 2.40
CA ASP A 51 -10.37 -0.45 2.04
C ASP A 51 -11.25 -0.57 0.78
N GLY A 52 -11.22 -1.72 0.09
CA GLY A 52 -11.95 -1.94 -1.16
C GLY A 52 -11.41 -1.14 -2.35
N ILE A 53 -10.13 -0.74 -2.32
CA ILE A 53 -9.47 0.01 -3.38
C ILE A 53 -9.00 -0.95 -4.47
N GLY A 54 -9.56 -0.82 -5.68
CA GLY A 54 -9.10 -1.56 -6.86
C GLY A 54 -7.78 -1.00 -7.39
N ILE A 55 -6.66 -1.65 -7.08
CA ILE A 55 -5.34 -1.30 -7.63
C ILE A 55 -5.09 -2.11 -8.89
N ALA A 56 -4.75 -1.43 -9.99
CA ALA A 56 -4.28 -2.08 -11.20
C ALA A 56 -2.97 -2.84 -10.90
N LYS A 57 -3.03 -4.18 -10.93
CA LYS A 57 -1.80 -4.97 -11.00
C LYS A 57 -1.22 -4.77 -12.38
N LEU A 58 0.01 -4.26 -12.45
CA LEU A 58 0.78 -4.27 -13.69
C LEU A 58 0.85 -5.74 -14.15
N ARG A 59 0.35 -6.01 -15.37
CA ARG A 59 0.55 -7.27 -16.07
C ARG A 59 1.98 -7.34 -16.61
#